data_AF-A5FB97-F1
#
_entry.id   AF-A5FB97-F1
#
_cell.length_a   1.000
_cell.length_b   1.000
_cell.length_c   1.000
_cell.angle_alpha   90.00
_cell.angle_beta   90.00
_cell.angle_gamma   90.00
#
_symmetry.space_group_name_H-M   'P 1'
#
loop_
_entity.id
_entity.type
_entity.pdbx_description
1 polymer ?
#
loop_
_entity_poly.entity_id
_entity_poly.type
_entity_poly.pdbx_seq_one_letter_code
_entity_poly.pdbx_strand_id
1 'polypeptide(L)'
;MSITNMSHVEKIFLEIIEKSIKPISTKIGQEAKKSISLTVFLLSKKQSLFDAYNINEQIENYEEVKGEVRIIFNKFSVPLRFELEAIFKPSSFESGFSGFSIRGNVKNEDDALIVTLTGRSNRYNVWNWYGNFSRE
;
A
#
# COMPACT_ATOMS: atom_id res chain seq x y z
N MET A 1 12.63 10.73 -23.91
CA MET A 1 11.43 10.78 -23.03
C MET A 1 11.54 12.05 -22.21
N SER A 2 10.76 13.06 -22.56
CA SER A 2 10.87 14.40 -21.99
C SER A 2 10.15 14.44 -20.64
N ILE A 3 10.91 14.75 -19.58
CA ILE A 3 10.43 15.00 -18.22
C ILE A 3 9.61 16.30 -18.27
N THR A 4 8.33 16.22 -18.60
CA THR A 4 7.49 17.40 -18.84
C THR A 4 6.21 17.26 -18.00
N ASN A 5 6.12 18.09 -16.96
CA ASN A 5 4.94 18.37 -16.14
C ASN A 5 4.14 17.17 -15.59
N MET A 6 4.71 16.44 -14.62
CA MET A 6 3.87 15.67 -13.69
C MET A 6 3.07 16.62 -12.81
N SER A 7 1.78 16.35 -12.64
CA SER A 7 0.93 17.10 -11.74
C SER A 7 1.47 17.02 -10.30
N HIS A 8 1.25 18.07 -9.50
CA HIS A 8 1.69 18.08 -8.10
C HIS A 8 1.11 16.90 -7.30
N VAL A 9 -0.10 16.44 -7.66
CA VAL A 9 -0.79 15.30 -7.05
C VAL A 9 -0.07 13.99 -7.36
N GLU A 10 0.34 13.78 -8.61
CA GLU A 10 1.11 12.59 -9.00
C GLU A 10 2.44 12.49 -8.25
N LYS A 11 3.13 13.62 -8.05
CA LYS A 11 4.37 13.66 -7.27
C LYS A 11 4.15 13.21 -5.82
N ILE A 12 3.11 13.73 -5.16
CA ILE A 12 2.74 13.32 -3.80
C ILE A 12 2.38 11.82 -3.77
N PHE A 13 1.61 11.35 -4.75
CA PHE A 13 1.20 9.96 -4.84
C PHE A 13 2.40 9.00 -4.95
N LEU A 14 3.35 9.31 -5.84
CA LEU A 14 4.58 8.53 -5.97
C LEU A 14 5.44 8.57 -4.70
N GLU A 15 5.57 9.74 -4.06
CA GLU A 15 6.35 9.85 -2.83
C GLU A 15 5.74 8.99 -1.70
N ILE A 16 4.41 8.94 -1.60
CA ILE A 16 3.73 8.05 -0.64
C ILE A 16 4.01 6.59 -0.97
N ILE A 17 3.98 6.19 -2.24
CA ILE A 17 4.31 4.82 -2.67
C ILE A 17 5.73 4.44 -2.24
N GLU A 18 6.72 5.27 -2.60
CA GLU A 18 8.13 5.01 -2.34
C GLU A 18 8.45 4.98 -0.84
N LYS A 19 7.86 5.89 -0.05
CA LYS A 19 8.19 6.03 1.38
C LYS A 19 7.33 5.17 2.29
N SER A 20 6.14 4.77 1.86
CA SER A 20 5.16 4.10 2.73
C SER A 20 4.87 2.67 2.29
N ILE A 21 4.59 2.45 1.00
CA ILE A 21 4.09 1.15 0.53
C ILE A 21 5.24 0.20 0.27
N LYS A 22 6.21 0.60 -0.57
CA LYS A 22 7.33 -0.25 -0.99
C LYS A 22 8.11 -0.83 0.19
N PRO A 23 8.57 -0.04 1.19
CA PRO A 23 9.38 -0.60 2.28
C PRO A 23 8.62 -1.65 3.09
N ILE A 24 7.30 -1.47 3.22
CA ILE A 24 6.46 -2.39 3.97
C ILE A 24 6.15 -3.64 3.14
N SER A 25 5.84 -3.52 1.85
CA SER A 25 5.62 -4.68 0.99
C SER A 25 6.89 -5.51 0.84
N THR A 26 8.05 -4.89 0.63
CA THR A 26 9.34 -5.60 0.54
C THR A 26 9.62 -6.36 1.84
N LYS A 27 9.42 -5.73 3.01
CA LYS A 27 9.61 -6.40 4.30
C LYS A 27 8.65 -7.58 4.50
N ILE A 28 7.36 -7.42 4.19
CA ILE A 28 6.37 -8.51 4.27
C ILE A 28 6.74 -9.65 3.32
N GLY A 29 7.13 -9.34 2.08
CA GLY A 29 7.52 -10.34 1.09
C GLY A 29 8.73 -11.14 1.53
N GLN A 30 9.74 -10.48 2.11
CA GLN A 30 10.91 -11.14 2.68
C GLN A 30 10.54 -12.05 3.87
N GLU A 31 9.75 -11.55 4.82
CA GLU A 31 9.32 -12.32 6.00
C GLU A 31 8.48 -13.56 5.61
N ALA A 32 7.61 -13.41 4.62
CA ALA A 32 6.72 -14.48 4.16
C ALA A 32 7.33 -15.38 3.06
N LYS A 33 8.53 -15.05 2.58
CA LYS A 33 9.15 -15.66 1.39
C LYS A 33 8.23 -15.65 0.16
N LYS A 34 7.64 -14.48 -0.13
CA LYS A 34 6.74 -14.23 -1.26
C LYS A 34 7.21 -13.03 -2.09
N SER A 35 7.01 -13.07 -3.40
CA SER A 35 7.10 -11.90 -4.27
C SER A 35 5.78 -11.12 -4.18
N ILE A 36 5.81 -9.79 -4.04
CA ILE A 36 4.59 -9.00 -3.85
C ILE A 36 4.33 -8.12 -5.08
N SER A 37 3.15 -8.30 -5.68
CA SER A 37 2.62 -7.45 -6.74
C SER A 37 1.38 -6.70 -6.23
N LEU A 38 1.42 -5.37 -6.28
CA LEU A 38 0.36 -4.50 -5.78
C LEU A 38 -0.09 -3.53 -6.85
N THR A 39 -1.39 -3.45 -7.10
CA THR A 39 -1.99 -2.36 -7.87
C THR A 39 -2.45 -1.27 -6.91
N VAL A 40 -1.86 -0.08 -7.03
CA VAL A 40 -2.15 1.07 -6.17
C VAL A 40 -3.13 2.01 -6.87
N PHE A 41 -4.21 2.34 -6.17
CA PHE A 41 -5.25 3.26 -6.60
C PHE A 41 -5.22 4.52 -5.74
N LEU A 42 -5.29 5.68 -6.38
CA LEU A 42 -5.58 6.93 -5.71
C LEU A 42 -7.10 7.15 -5.62
N LEU A 43 -7.59 7.56 -4.47
CA LEU A 43 -9.00 7.86 -4.24
C LEU A 43 -9.11 9.23 -3.56
N SER A 44 -10.06 10.05 -4.01
CA SER A 44 -10.48 11.24 -3.27
C SER A 44 -11.93 11.12 -2.86
N LYS A 45 -12.24 11.70 -1.70
CA LYS A 45 -13.62 11.75 -1.17
C LYS A 45 -14.62 12.46 -2.09
N LYS A 46 -14.15 13.28 -3.05
CA LYS A 46 -14.99 14.09 -3.94
C LYS A 46 -14.81 13.80 -5.43
N GLN A 47 -13.70 13.18 -5.83
CA GLN A 47 -13.40 12.83 -7.22
C GLN A 47 -12.70 11.47 -7.24
N SER A 48 -13.22 10.54 -8.02
CA SER A 48 -12.54 9.28 -8.34
C SER A 48 -11.46 9.57 -9.39
N LEU A 49 -10.25 9.92 -8.94
CA LEU A 49 -9.10 10.09 -9.82
C LEU A 49 -8.37 8.74 -9.88
N PHE A 50 -8.61 7.98 -10.95
CA PHE A 50 -8.25 6.56 -11.01
C PHE A 50 -6.96 6.36 -11.80
N ASP A 51 -5.83 6.62 -11.16
CA ASP A 51 -4.53 6.16 -11.65
C ASP A 51 -4.17 4.85 -10.94
N ALA A 52 -3.79 3.85 -11.74
CA ALA A 52 -3.33 2.55 -11.26
C ALA A 52 -1.80 2.47 -11.42
N TYR A 53 -1.09 2.32 -10.31
CA TYR A 53 0.36 2.12 -10.31
C TYR A 53 0.69 0.71 -9.84
N ASN A 54 1.43 -0.04 -10.64
CA ASN A 54 1.82 -1.41 -10.29
C ASN A 54 3.19 -1.40 -9.60
N ILE A 55 3.23 -1.89 -8.37
CA ILE A 55 4.46 -2.18 -7.63
C ILE A 55 4.71 -3.68 -7.77
N ASN A 56 5.85 -4.07 -8.32
CA ASN A 56 6.26 -5.46 -8.44
C ASN A 56 7.61 -5.65 -7.73
N GLU A 57 7.55 -6.20 -6.53
CA GLU A 57 8.73 -6.59 -5.74
C GLU A 57 8.98 -8.08 -5.99
N GLN A 58 9.64 -8.39 -7.11
CA GLN A 58 9.99 -9.77 -7.44
C GLN A 58 11.22 -10.21 -6.65
N ILE A 59 11.10 -11.35 -5.98
CA ILE A 59 12.18 -12.05 -5.33
C ILE A 59 12.29 -13.41 -6.01
N GLU A 60 13.48 -13.73 -6.54
CA GLU A 60 13.70 -14.99 -7.25
C GLU A 60 13.31 -16.20 -6.39
N ASN A 61 12.65 -17.17 -7.03
CA ASN A 61 12.20 -18.43 -6.43
C ASN A 61 11.07 -18.29 -5.38
N TYR A 62 10.48 -17.10 -5.22
CA TYR A 62 9.33 -16.91 -4.33
C TYR A 62 8.02 -16.86 -5.12
N GLU A 63 6.99 -17.51 -4.58
CA GLU A 63 5.64 -17.46 -5.14
C GLU A 63 5.11 -16.01 -5.13
N GLU A 64 4.42 -15.64 -6.21
CA GLU A 64 3.82 -14.31 -6.35
C GLU A 64 2.50 -14.19 -5.60
N VAL A 65 2.41 -13.16 -4.76
CA VAL A 65 1.20 -12.70 -4.08
C VAL A 65 0.73 -11.40 -4.71
N LYS A 66 -0.55 -11.36 -5.06
CA LYS A 66 -1.19 -10.17 -5.63
C LYS A 66 -2.05 -9.45 -4.60
N GLY A 67 -2.14 -8.14 -4.72
CA GLY A 67 -3.01 -7.32 -3.89
C GLY A 67 -3.30 -5.96 -4.50
N GLU A 68 -4.07 -5.19 -3.75
CA GLU A 68 -4.48 -3.84 -4.09
C GLU A 68 -4.12 -2.91 -2.94
N VAL A 69 -3.75 -1.68 -3.27
CA VAL A 69 -3.59 -0.61 -2.28
C VAL A 69 -4.49 0.55 -2.66
N ARG A 70 -5.25 1.06 -1.70
CA ARG A 70 -6.10 2.24 -1.88
C ARG A 70 -5.52 3.37 -1.05
N ILE A 71 -5.09 4.45 -1.68
CA ILE A 71 -4.64 5.67 -1.02
C ILE A 71 -5.78 6.67 -1.06
N ILE A 72 -6.21 7.15 0.10
CA ILE A 72 -7.33 8.08 0.26
C ILE A 72 -6.78 9.43 0.71
N PHE A 73 -6.98 10.45 -0.11
CA PHE A 73 -6.65 11.83 0.25
C PHE A 73 -7.87 12.54 0.84
N ASN A 74 -7.66 13.27 1.93
CA ASN A 74 -8.67 14.18 2.47
C ASN A 74 -8.80 15.47 1.64
N LYS A 75 -7.72 15.87 0.96
CA LYS A 75 -7.62 16.98 0.00
C LYS A 75 -6.37 16.80 -0.87
N PHE A 76 -6.33 17.48 -2.02
CA PHE A 76 -5.23 17.41 -2.98
C PHE A 76 -4.14 18.48 -2.82
N SER A 77 -4.07 19.13 -1.65
CA SER A 77 -3.10 20.20 -1.39
C SER A 77 -2.35 20.01 -0.07
N VAL A 78 -1.05 20.22 -0.11
CA VAL A 78 -0.13 20.11 1.03
C VAL A 78 -0.32 21.31 1.98
N PRO A 79 -0.24 21.12 3.32
CA PRO A 79 -0.07 19.85 4.02
C PRO A 79 -1.33 18.99 3.95
N LEU A 80 -1.21 17.71 3.61
CA LEU A 80 -2.36 16.80 3.51
C LEU A 80 -2.22 15.62 4.45
N ARG A 81 -3.35 14.98 4.76
CA ARG A 81 -3.38 13.69 5.45
C ARG A 81 -3.85 12.63 4.47
N PHE A 82 -3.25 11.46 4.56
CA PHE A 82 -3.66 10.30 3.79
C PHE A 82 -3.94 9.11 4.70
N GLU A 83 -4.85 8.28 4.24
CA GLU A 83 -5.05 6.93 4.75
C GLU A 83 -4.76 5.99 3.60
N LEU A 84 -4.12 4.85 3.86
CA LEU A 84 -4.01 3.80 2.88
C LEU A 84 -4.42 2.46 3.44
N GLU A 85 -5.03 1.66 2.59
CA GLU A 85 -5.41 0.29 2.87
C GLU A 85 -4.83 -0.62 1.80
N ALA A 86 -3.96 -1.53 2.22
CA ALA A 86 -3.44 -2.61 1.40
C ALA A 86 -4.20 -3.89 1.72
N ILE A 87 -4.69 -4.58 0.69
CA ILE A 87 -5.42 -5.84 0.79
C ILE A 87 -4.78 -6.82 -0.18
N PHE A 88 -4.33 -7.95 0.35
CA PHE A 88 -3.83 -9.06 -0.44
C PHE A 88 -4.96 -10.02 -0.80
N LYS A 89 -4.79 -10.78 -1.88
CA LYS A 89 -5.77 -11.80 -2.26
C LYS A 89 -5.96 -12.84 -1.15
N PRO A 90 -7.15 -13.44 -1.01
CA PRO A 90 -7.38 -14.54 -0.07
C PRO A 90 -6.34 -15.66 -0.24
N SER A 91 -5.94 -16.27 0.88
CA SER A 91 -4.94 -17.37 0.92
C SER A 91 -3.51 -17.00 0.54
N SER A 92 -3.19 -15.70 0.40
CA SER A 92 -1.82 -15.26 0.09
C SER A 92 -0.80 -15.54 1.20
N PHE A 93 -1.27 -15.66 2.45
CA PHE A 93 -0.42 -15.91 3.62
C PHE A 93 -1.05 -16.95 4.54
N GLU A 94 -0.24 -17.90 5.00
CA GLU A 94 -0.67 -18.97 5.91
C GLU A 94 -1.02 -18.46 7.32
N SER A 95 -0.47 -17.32 7.72
CA SER A 95 -0.68 -16.70 9.04
C SER A 95 -2.06 -16.05 9.23
N GLY A 96 -2.94 -16.12 8.23
CA GLY A 96 -4.19 -15.36 8.19
C GLY A 96 -3.98 -13.86 7.94
N PHE A 97 -2.74 -13.40 7.72
CA PHE A 97 -2.46 -12.02 7.31
C PHE A 97 -3.12 -11.73 5.96
N SER A 98 -3.79 -10.59 5.86
CA SER A 98 -4.61 -10.22 4.69
C SER A 98 -4.34 -8.83 4.16
N GLY A 99 -3.53 -8.04 4.86
CA GLY A 99 -3.29 -6.66 4.47
C GLY A 99 -2.78 -5.80 5.61
N PHE A 100 -2.70 -4.50 5.36
CA PHE A 100 -2.32 -3.52 6.36
C PHE A 100 -2.97 -2.18 6.06
N SER A 101 -2.98 -1.30 7.04
CA SER A 101 -3.47 0.07 6.89
C SER A 101 -2.52 1.05 7.53
N ILE A 102 -2.33 2.19 6.89
CA ILE A 102 -1.41 3.23 7.33
C ILE A 102 -2.14 4.56 7.30
N ARG A 103 -1.84 5.39 8.30
CA ARG A 103 -2.19 6.80 8.31
C ARG A 103 -0.93 7.63 8.27
N GLY A 104 -0.95 8.73 7.53
CA GLY A 104 0.18 9.63 7.46
C GLY A 104 -0.18 11.03 7.02
N ASN A 105 0.84 11.87 6.93
CA ASN A 105 0.75 13.21 6.41
C ASN A 105 1.88 13.50 5.42
N VAL A 106 1.60 14.41 4.49
CA VAL A 106 2.60 14.96 3.58
C VAL A 106 2.71 16.45 3.83
N LYS A 107 3.93 16.94 3.98
CA LYS A 107 4.28 18.36 4.13
C LYS A 107 5.29 18.77 3.05
N ASN A 108 5.41 20.07 2.81
CA ASN A 108 6.48 20.62 1.98
C ASN A 108 7.43 21.34 2.93
N GLU A 109 8.69 20.93 2.96
CA GLU A 109 9.76 21.54 3.77
C GLU A 109 10.97 21.72 2.84
N ASP A 110 11.49 22.94 2.72
CA ASP A 110 12.63 23.29 1.87
C ASP A 110 12.54 22.75 0.43
N ASP A 111 11.38 22.94 -0.21
CA ASP A 111 11.03 22.44 -1.55
C ASP A 111 11.02 20.91 -1.70
N ALA A 112 11.06 20.16 -0.60
CA ALA A 112 10.94 18.71 -0.57
C ALA A 112 9.61 18.23 0.04
N LEU A 113 9.02 17.19 -0.57
CA LEU A 113 7.85 16.51 -0.02
C LEU A 113 8.28 15.56 1.10
N ILE A 114 7.85 15.86 2.32
CA ILE A 114 8.12 15.05 3.50
C ILE A 114 6.89 14.20 3.83
N VAL A 115 7.03 12.88 3.72
CA VAL A 115 6.00 11.89 4.07
C VAL A 115 6.26 11.37 5.48
N THR A 116 5.34 11.61 6.41
CA THR A 116 5.42 11.13 7.79
C THR A 116 4.30 10.14 8.08
N LEU A 117 4.67 8.93 8.52
CA LEU A 117 3.72 7.92 8.98
C LEU A 117 3.32 8.19 10.43
N THR A 118 2.02 8.26 10.69
CA THR A 118 1.48 8.51 12.04
C THR A 118 0.93 7.24 12.69
N GLY A 119 0.69 6.18 11.93
CA GLY A 119 0.25 4.91 12.47
C GLY A 119 0.19 3.82 11.41
N ARG A 120 0.41 2.57 11.84
CA ARG A 120 0.27 1.36 11.03
C ARG A 120 -0.50 0.32 11.83
N SER A 121 -1.38 -0.41 11.15
CA SER A 121 -2.06 -1.59 11.68
C SER A 121 -2.01 -2.71 10.66
N ASN A 122 -1.93 -3.95 11.14
CA ASN A 122 -2.02 -5.15 10.29
C ASN A 122 -3.48 -5.62 10.25
N ARG A 123 -3.89 -6.20 9.13
CA ARG A 123 -5.22 -6.79 8.94
C ARG A 123 -5.09 -8.30 8.82
N TYR A 124 -5.91 -9.03 9.54
CA TYR A 124 -5.94 -10.50 9.52
C TYR A 124 -7.34 -10.97 9.13
N ASN A 125 -7.42 -11.91 8.20
CA ASN A 125 -8.64 -12.62 7.87
C ASN A 125 -8.64 -13.96 8.61
N VAL A 126 -9.17 -13.95 9.84
CA VAL A 126 -9.13 -15.09 10.77
C VAL A 126 -10.24 -16.11 10.51
N TRP A 127 -11.14 -15.86 9.55
CA TRP A 127 -12.27 -16.75 9.27
C TRP A 127 -11.85 -18.16 8.78
N ASN A 128 -10.62 -18.32 8.28
CA ASN A 128 -10.07 -19.62 7.89
C ASN A 128 -9.45 -20.44 9.05
N TRP A 129 -9.36 -19.90 10.28
CA TRP A 129 -8.76 -20.65 11.40
C TRP A 129 -9.71 -21.69 12.02
N TYR A 130 -11.01 -21.60 11.73
CA TYR A 130 -12.01 -22.55 12.27
C TYR A 130 -12.11 -23.87 11.48
N GLY A 131 -11.36 -24.04 10.38
CA GLY A 131 -11.39 -25.26 9.56
C GLY A 131 -10.70 -26.49 10.16
N ASN A 132 -9.83 -26.30 11.18
CA ASN A 132 -9.05 -27.38 11.79
C ASN A 132 -9.52 -27.81 13.19
N PHE A 133 -10.66 -27.32 13.66
CA PHE A 133 -11.34 -27.95 14.80
C PHE A 133 -12.25 -29.07 14.27
N SER A 134 -11.63 -30.13 13.71
CA SER A 134 -12.31 -31.42 13.64
C SER A 134 -12.61 -31.83 15.09
N ARG A 135 -13.89 -31.94 15.41
CA ARG A 135 -14.36 -32.60 16.62
C ARG A 135 -13.86 -34.05 16.57
N GLU A 136 -12.82 -34.34 17.34
CA GLU A 136 -12.61 -35.71 17.85
C GLU A 136 -13.67 -36.01 18.91
#